data_AF-A0A351J211-F1
#
_entry.id   AF-A0A351J211-F1
#
_cell.length_a   1.000
_cell.length_b   1.000
_cell.length_c   1.000
_cell.angle_alpha   90.00
_cell.angle_beta   90.00
_cell.angle_gamma   90.00
#
_symmetry.space_group_name_H-M   'P 1'
#
loop_
_entity.id
_entity.type
_entity.pdbx_description
1 polymer ?
#
loop_
_entity_poly.entity_id
_entity_poly.type
_entity_poly.pdbx_seq_one_letter_code
_entity_poly.pdbx_strand_id
1 'polypeptide(L)'
;AEHRSRKKRLISFLIAFLSSVLVLSVLFGHDFLANDEEDYVPENDLTGQAVALTSAGFHIKDALKVIFYPDEISGLTEEQQQEIEEFYTWKNADGGAPSAPFGQTKGQNIIFLQVESLENFTIGNEINGQEITPNINKMLDHSYRFNRVYEQVKGGNSSDCDLMLMTSMLPIENGPAFILYEQSSFHSLPSILREEGNYYTAYFNGEKNSMWNYEMVMESAIQFDTYSMDYSQDVIYNQYLSDESMLNQTLPKVVQVVQDAGENPFYAHIVLCSSHMPFQLPQEEWLLDLPSDLKGTYMGNYLECVAYVDHAIGEFLDGLEQAGLMKNTMVIITGDHGGVHKYYPQRVDKFSREYPWMGTSETYTVPLIFCSPELEGREYDLYSGHVDVMPSLLHLLGISPE
;
A
#
# COMPACT_ATOMS: atom_id res chain seq x y z
N ALA A 1 -6.71 33.55 -55.64
CA ALA A 1 -5.75 32.45 -55.88
C ALA A 1 -5.15 31.89 -54.57
N GLU A 2 -4.83 32.73 -53.58
CA GLU A 2 -4.25 32.29 -52.29
C GLU A 2 -5.12 31.33 -51.46
N HIS A 3 -6.45 31.48 -51.47
CA HIS A 3 -7.34 30.63 -50.66
C HIS A 3 -7.36 29.16 -51.14
N ARG A 4 -7.24 28.93 -52.47
CA ARG A 4 -7.09 27.59 -53.06
C ARG A 4 -5.71 26.99 -52.77
N SER A 5 -4.68 27.83 -52.61
CA SER A 5 -3.32 27.42 -52.24
C SER A 5 -3.25 26.96 -50.78
N ARG A 6 -3.87 27.68 -49.84
CA ARG A 6 -3.92 27.27 -48.42
C ARG A 6 -4.66 25.95 -48.21
N LYS A 7 -5.82 25.76 -48.86
CA LYS A 7 -6.59 24.50 -48.77
C LYS A 7 -5.80 23.30 -49.31
N LYS A 8 -5.08 23.47 -50.42
CA LYS A 8 -4.20 22.42 -50.97
C LYS A 8 -3.03 22.10 -50.04
N ARG A 9 -2.38 23.11 -49.45
CA ARG A 9 -1.30 22.89 -48.47
C ARG A 9 -1.78 22.18 -47.21
N LEU A 10 -2.97 22.53 -46.70
CA LEU A 10 -3.57 21.87 -45.55
C LEU A 10 -3.91 20.41 -45.86
N ILE A 11 -4.48 20.14 -47.03
CA ILE A 11 -4.77 18.77 -47.48
C ILE A 11 -3.47 17.98 -47.64
N SER A 12 -2.43 18.55 -48.28
CA SER A 12 -1.13 17.89 -48.42
C SER A 12 -0.46 17.63 -47.07
N PHE A 13 -0.58 18.57 -46.11
CA PHE A 13 -0.09 18.37 -44.75
C PHE A 13 -0.85 17.26 -44.04
N LEU A 14 -2.18 17.23 -44.10
CA LEU A 14 -2.99 16.18 -43.48
C LEU A 14 -2.71 14.82 -44.10
N ILE A 15 -2.57 14.73 -45.43
CA ILE A 15 -2.20 13.49 -46.11
C ILE A 15 -0.82 13.03 -45.63
N ALA A 16 0.18 13.92 -45.64
CA ALA A 16 1.52 13.59 -45.18
C ALA A 16 1.51 13.13 -43.72
N PHE A 17 0.88 13.90 -42.82
CA PHE A 17 0.76 13.60 -41.40
C PHE A 17 0.06 12.26 -41.14
N LEU A 18 -1.10 12.01 -41.75
CA LEU A 18 -1.83 10.75 -41.60
C LEU A 18 -1.06 9.57 -42.19
N SER A 19 -0.35 9.75 -43.31
CA SER A 19 0.50 8.70 -43.86
C SER A 19 1.72 8.40 -42.97
N SER A 20 2.30 9.42 -42.32
CA SER A 20 3.38 9.24 -41.35
C SER A 20 2.90 8.46 -40.13
N VAL A 21 1.73 8.83 -39.60
CA VAL A 21 1.10 8.12 -38.47
C VAL A 21 0.83 6.68 -38.85
N LEU A 22 0.22 6.43 -40.02
CA LEU A 22 -0.07 5.07 -40.49
C LEU A 22 1.21 4.22 -40.65
N VAL A 23 2.28 4.78 -41.23
CA VAL A 23 3.55 4.07 -41.40
C VAL A 23 4.18 3.77 -40.05
N LEU A 24 4.17 4.71 -39.11
CA LEU A 24 4.66 4.48 -37.74
C LEU A 24 3.82 3.42 -37.03
N SER A 25 2.50 3.47 -37.13
CA SER A 25 1.60 2.46 -36.54
C SER A 25 1.79 1.06 -37.13
N VAL A 26 2.07 0.95 -38.44
CA VAL A 26 2.34 -0.35 -39.09
C VAL A 26 3.72 -0.88 -38.71
N LEU A 27 4.75 -0.02 -38.62
CA LEU A 27 6.09 -0.43 -38.20
C LEU A 27 6.11 -0.87 -36.74
N PHE A 28 5.45 -0.13 -35.85
CA PHE A 28 5.30 -0.51 -34.44
C PHE A 28 4.39 -1.73 -34.27
N GLY A 29 3.29 -1.83 -35.02
CA GLY A 29 2.42 -3.00 -34.99
C GLY A 29 3.12 -4.27 -35.48
N HIS A 30 4.03 -4.16 -36.46
CA HIS A 30 4.85 -5.28 -36.90
C HIS A 30 5.89 -5.67 -35.85
N ASP A 31 6.54 -4.70 -35.19
CA ASP A 31 7.51 -4.97 -34.11
C ASP A 31 6.84 -5.63 -32.90
N PHE A 32 5.64 -5.16 -32.55
CA PHE A 32 4.79 -5.72 -31.50
C PHE A 32 4.28 -7.14 -31.81
N LEU A 33 3.95 -7.44 -33.07
CA LEU A 33 3.46 -8.77 -33.50
C LEU A 33 4.58 -9.76 -33.84
N ALA A 34 5.80 -9.28 -34.10
CA ALA A 34 6.95 -10.12 -34.47
C ALA A 34 7.79 -10.57 -33.28
N ASN A 35 7.66 -9.92 -32.12
CA ASN A 35 8.23 -10.39 -30.86
C ASN A 35 7.19 -11.29 -30.17
N ASP A 36 7.36 -12.61 -30.30
CA ASP A 36 6.58 -13.63 -29.60
C ASP A 36 6.58 -13.34 -28.08
N GLU A 37 5.37 -13.19 -27.53
CA GLU A 37 5.00 -13.24 -26.10
C GLU A 37 6.04 -12.74 -25.06
N GLU A 38 5.96 -11.47 -24.65
CA GLU A 38 6.18 -11.05 -23.24
C GLU A 38 5.85 -9.57 -22.94
N ASP A 39 5.78 -8.67 -23.93
CA ASP A 39 5.45 -7.24 -23.71
C ASP A 39 3.93 -6.94 -23.76
N TYR A 40 3.13 -7.70 -23.00
CA TYR A 40 1.77 -7.26 -22.68
C TYR A 40 1.90 -6.10 -21.69
N VAL A 41 1.80 -4.86 -22.16
CA VAL A 41 1.62 -3.72 -21.26
C VAL A 41 0.27 -3.90 -20.56
N PRO A 42 0.24 -4.13 -19.24
CA PRO A 42 -1.00 -4.35 -18.53
C PRO A 42 -1.94 -3.16 -18.72
N GLU A 43 -3.26 -3.39 -18.81
CA GLU A 43 -4.25 -2.30 -18.84
C GLU A 43 -4.16 -1.36 -17.62
N ASN A 44 -3.45 -1.80 -16.58
CA ASN A 44 -3.24 -1.09 -15.33
C ASN A 44 -1.91 -0.29 -15.30
N ASP A 45 -0.99 -0.49 -16.26
CA ASP A 45 0.26 0.25 -16.37
C ASP A 45 0.10 1.45 -17.33
N LEU A 46 -0.39 2.57 -16.79
CA LEU A 46 -0.61 3.79 -17.57
C LEU A 46 0.70 4.35 -18.15
N THR A 47 1.83 4.19 -17.46
CA THR A 47 3.14 4.66 -17.93
C THR A 47 3.66 3.80 -19.07
N GLY A 48 3.60 2.47 -18.93
CA GLY A 48 3.89 1.53 -20.00
C GLY A 48 2.96 1.74 -21.20
N GLN A 49 1.69 2.09 -20.97
CA GLN A 49 0.75 2.40 -22.05
C GLN A 49 1.09 3.71 -22.75
N ALA A 50 1.48 4.75 -22.02
CA ALA A 50 1.91 6.01 -22.62
C ALA A 50 3.18 5.83 -23.46
N VAL A 51 4.09 4.95 -23.02
CA VAL A 51 5.31 4.58 -23.76
C VAL A 51 4.97 3.75 -25.00
N ALA A 52 4.15 2.71 -24.86
CA ALA A 52 3.81 1.79 -25.95
C ALA A 52 2.86 2.41 -26.99
N LEU A 53 1.87 3.20 -26.56
CA LEU A 53 0.90 3.84 -27.44
C LEU A 53 1.39 5.18 -27.99
N THR A 54 2.52 5.70 -27.49
CA THR A 54 2.95 7.10 -27.64
C THR A 54 1.96 8.10 -27.03
N SER A 55 2.38 9.33 -26.77
CA SER A 55 1.49 10.38 -26.25
C SER A 55 0.24 10.60 -27.12
N ALA A 56 0.37 10.48 -28.45
CA ALA A 56 -0.76 10.65 -29.35
C ALA A 56 -1.71 9.44 -29.33
N GLY A 57 -1.20 8.22 -29.28
CA GLY A 57 -2.06 7.03 -29.21
C GLY A 57 -2.73 6.87 -27.85
N PHE A 58 -2.06 7.28 -26.77
CA PHE A 58 -2.67 7.36 -25.44
C PHE A 58 -3.86 8.32 -25.42
N HIS A 59 -3.70 9.55 -25.93
CA HIS A 59 -4.82 10.51 -26.00
C HIS A 59 -5.92 10.09 -26.98
N ILE A 60 -5.61 9.34 -28.05
CA ILE A 60 -6.63 8.76 -28.92
C ILE A 60 -7.40 7.68 -28.16
N LYS A 61 -6.72 6.81 -27.40
CA LYS A 61 -7.38 5.81 -26.54
C LYS A 61 -8.31 6.48 -25.53
N ASP A 62 -7.86 7.52 -24.85
CA ASP A 62 -8.70 8.31 -23.93
C ASP A 62 -9.91 8.93 -24.62
N ALA A 63 -9.71 9.56 -25.79
CA ALA A 63 -10.81 10.17 -26.54
C ALA A 63 -11.84 9.13 -26.99
N LEU A 64 -11.39 7.94 -27.42
CA LEU A 64 -12.27 6.82 -27.74
C LEU A 64 -13.00 6.34 -26.50
N LYS A 65 -12.33 6.27 -25.34
CA LYS A 65 -12.96 5.89 -24.08
C LYS A 65 -14.12 6.83 -23.71
N VAL A 66 -13.89 8.13 -23.82
CA VAL A 66 -14.92 9.17 -23.59
C VAL A 66 -16.10 9.07 -24.57
N ILE A 67 -15.83 8.78 -25.84
CA ILE A 67 -16.86 8.70 -26.89
C ILE A 67 -17.70 7.43 -26.77
N PHE A 68 -17.07 6.30 -26.44
CA PHE A 68 -17.68 4.97 -26.50
C PHE A 68 -18.13 4.43 -25.14
N TYR A 69 -17.61 4.96 -24.04
CA TYR A 69 -17.97 4.60 -22.67
C TYR A 69 -18.31 5.85 -21.83
N PRO A 70 -19.28 6.68 -22.26
CA PRO A 70 -19.62 7.93 -21.56
C PRO A 70 -20.20 7.68 -20.15
N ASP A 71 -20.78 6.51 -19.91
CA ASP A 71 -21.39 6.14 -18.64
C ASP A 71 -20.35 5.95 -17.51
N GLU A 72 -19.09 5.65 -17.85
CA GLU A 72 -17.97 5.64 -16.87
C GLU A 72 -17.57 7.06 -16.41
N ILE A 73 -18.07 8.10 -17.08
CA ILE A 73 -17.74 9.52 -16.84
C ILE A 73 -18.95 10.28 -16.27
N SER A 74 -20.17 9.80 -16.50
CA SER A 74 -21.36 10.32 -15.83
C SER A 74 -21.36 9.87 -14.37
N GLY A 75 -21.63 10.79 -13.44
CA GLY A 75 -21.81 10.45 -12.02
C GLY A 75 -22.90 9.39 -11.80
N LEU A 76 -23.03 8.93 -10.56
CA LEU A 76 -23.95 7.85 -10.20
C LEU A 76 -25.40 8.15 -10.65
N THR A 77 -26.02 7.16 -11.29
CA THR A 77 -27.46 7.17 -11.57
C THR A 77 -28.27 7.08 -10.27
N GLU A 78 -29.54 7.50 -10.31
CA GLU A 78 -30.44 7.37 -9.15
C GLU A 78 -30.56 5.91 -8.67
N GLU A 79 -30.57 4.95 -9.61
CA GLU A 79 -30.59 3.51 -9.31
C GLU A 79 -29.34 3.07 -8.54
N GLN A 80 -28.14 3.47 -9.01
CA GLN A 80 -26.88 3.17 -8.31
C GLN A 80 -26.80 3.83 -6.93
N GLN A 81 -27.30 5.05 -6.78
CA GLN A 81 -27.37 5.72 -5.47
C GLN A 81 -28.27 4.92 -4.51
N GLN A 82 -29.43 4.47 -4.98
CA GLN A 82 -30.33 3.66 -4.18
C GLN A 82 -29.71 2.31 -3.80
N GLU A 83 -29.02 1.63 -4.72
CA GLU A 83 -28.31 0.37 -4.43
C GLU A 83 -27.25 0.55 -3.33
N ILE A 84 -26.51 1.66 -3.36
CA ILE A 84 -25.53 2.00 -2.32
C ILE A 84 -26.21 2.22 -0.97
N GLU A 85 -27.31 3.00 -0.93
CA GLU A 85 -28.07 3.24 0.29
C GLU A 85 -28.66 1.95 0.89
N GLU A 86 -29.20 1.08 0.04
CA GLU A 86 -29.73 -0.23 0.44
C GLU A 86 -28.64 -1.14 1.00
N PHE A 87 -27.46 -1.16 0.37
CA PHE A 87 -26.30 -1.90 0.86
C PHE A 87 -25.86 -1.43 2.26
N TYR A 88 -25.70 -0.12 2.46
CA TYR A 88 -25.29 0.40 3.77
C TYR A 88 -26.37 0.24 4.83
N THR A 89 -27.64 0.36 4.45
CA THR A 89 -28.77 0.05 5.35
C THR A 89 -28.71 -1.40 5.82
N TRP A 90 -28.50 -2.34 4.90
CA TRP A 90 -28.34 -3.76 5.24
C TRP A 90 -27.08 -4.02 6.08
N LYS A 91 -25.93 -3.48 5.68
CA LYS A 91 -24.65 -3.62 6.38
C LYS A 91 -24.74 -3.14 7.83
N ASN A 92 -25.46 -2.05 8.06
CA ASN A 92 -25.61 -1.44 9.39
C ASN A 92 -26.79 -2.04 10.18
N ALA A 93 -27.73 -2.76 9.55
CA ALA A 93 -28.92 -3.31 10.20
C ALA A 93 -28.60 -4.35 11.29
N ASP A 94 -27.49 -5.07 11.16
CA ASP A 94 -27.01 -6.07 12.12
C ASP A 94 -26.07 -5.49 13.19
N GLY A 95 -25.79 -4.18 13.14
CA GLY A 95 -24.88 -3.45 14.02
C GLY A 95 -25.43 -3.21 15.43
N GLY A 96 -25.82 -4.27 16.14
CA GLY A 96 -26.21 -4.21 17.54
C GLY A 96 -25.18 -3.44 18.40
N ALA A 97 -25.57 -3.05 19.62
CA ALA A 97 -24.71 -2.27 20.51
C ALA A 97 -23.26 -2.80 20.54
N PRO A 98 -22.24 -1.92 20.45
CA PRO A 98 -20.85 -2.36 20.34
C PRO A 98 -20.49 -3.39 21.40
N SER A 99 -19.99 -4.55 20.98
CA SER A 99 -19.54 -5.61 21.88
C SER A 99 -18.05 -5.43 22.24
N ALA A 100 -17.62 -6.00 23.37
CA ALA A 100 -16.20 -6.01 23.71
C ALA A 100 -15.40 -6.63 22.54
N PRO A 101 -14.26 -6.03 22.13
CA PRO A 101 -13.46 -5.03 22.84
C PRO A 101 -13.69 -3.56 22.44
N PHE A 102 -14.93 -3.09 22.32
CA PHE A 102 -15.21 -1.67 21.98
C PHE A 102 -14.58 -0.69 22.97
N GLY A 103 -13.78 0.25 22.47
CA GLY A 103 -13.13 1.29 23.28
C GLY A 103 -12.03 0.80 24.21
N GLN A 104 -11.50 -0.41 24.00
CA GLN A 104 -10.46 -0.98 24.86
C GLN A 104 -9.17 -0.15 24.84
N THR A 105 -8.83 0.49 23.72
CA THR A 105 -7.62 1.33 23.57
C THR A 105 -7.97 2.80 23.35
N LYS A 106 -9.11 3.24 23.90
CA LYS A 106 -9.62 4.61 23.71
C LYS A 106 -8.63 5.66 24.19
N GLY A 107 -8.29 6.59 23.30
CA GLY A 107 -7.42 7.74 23.60
C GLY A 107 -5.92 7.42 23.58
N GLN A 108 -5.54 6.22 23.15
CA GLN A 108 -4.13 5.92 22.87
C GLN A 108 -3.68 6.63 21.59
N ASN A 109 -2.42 7.03 21.54
CA ASN A 109 -1.79 7.40 20.28
C ASN A 109 -1.67 6.16 19.38
N ILE A 110 -1.51 6.39 18.08
CA ILE A 110 -1.42 5.32 17.10
C ILE A 110 -0.20 5.55 16.22
N ILE A 111 0.66 4.54 16.19
CA ILE A 111 1.73 4.40 15.19
C ILE A 111 1.31 3.26 14.28
N PHE A 112 1.06 3.55 13.01
CA PHE A 112 0.67 2.56 12.02
C PHE A 112 1.86 2.33 11.08
N LEU A 113 2.40 1.11 11.09
CA LEU A 113 3.51 0.66 10.25
C LEU A 113 2.95 -0.21 9.11
N GLN A 114 2.91 0.36 7.91
CA GLN A 114 2.66 -0.39 6.68
C GLN A 114 4.00 -0.88 6.14
N VAL A 115 4.19 -2.20 6.12
CA VAL A 115 5.46 -2.84 5.76
C VAL A 115 5.35 -3.47 4.38
N GLU A 116 6.10 -2.92 3.43
CA GLU A 116 6.19 -3.42 2.06
C GLU A 116 6.39 -4.94 2.00
N SER A 117 5.54 -5.64 1.25
CA SER A 117 5.67 -7.07 0.95
C SER A 117 5.80 -7.98 2.19
N LEU A 118 5.37 -7.54 3.37
CA LEU A 118 5.46 -8.34 4.60
C LEU A 118 4.40 -9.44 4.62
N GLU A 119 4.83 -10.69 4.56
CA GLU A 119 3.93 -11.85 4.58
C GLU A 119 3.80 -12.45 5.98
N ASN A 120 2.60 -12.95 6.30
CA ASN A 120 2.28 -13.46 7.64
C ASN A 120 3.18 -14.63 8.08
N PHE A 121 3.68 -15.44 7.14
CA PHE A 121 4.53 -16.59 7.46
C PHE A 121 5.85 -16.17 8.12
N THR A 122 6.29 -14.92 7.99
CA THR A 122 7.52 -14.45 8.63
C THR A 122 7.36 -14.27 10.14
N ILE A 123 6.14 -14.01 10.60
CA ILE A 123 5.84 -13.71 12.00
C ILE A 123 5.82 -14.99 12.85
N GLY A 124 6.65 -15.02 13.88
CA GLY A 124 6.80 -16.14 14.82
C GLY A 124 7.57 -17.34 14.28
N ASN A 125 8.07 -17.30 13.04
CA ASN A 125 8.89 -18.36 12.48
C ASN A 125 10.39 -18.07 12.62
N GLU A 126 11.16 -19.15 12.56
CA GLU A 126 12.62 -19.13 12.70
C GLU A 126 13.30 -19.80 11.52
N ILE A 127 14.51 -19.34 11.21
CA ILE A 127 15.45 -20.00 10.31
C ILE A 127 16.75 -20.28 11.06
N ASN A 128 17.20 -21.54 11.05
CA ASN A 128 18.43 -21.95 11.74
C ASN A 128 18.47 -21.55 13.25
N GLY A 129 17.31 -21.53 13.92
CA GLY A 129 17.17 -21.13 15.32
C GLY A 129 17.22 -19.63 15.58
N GLN A 130 17.12 -18.80 14.54
CA GLN A 130 16.96 -17.35 14.64
C GLN A 130 15.57 -16.96 14.18
N GLU A 131 14.85 -16.20 15.01
CA GLU A 131 13.58 -15.58 14.61
C GLU A 131 13.79 -14.65 13.42
N ILE A 132 12.86 -14.69 12.46
CA ILE A 132 12.91 -13.83 11.27
C ILE A 132 12.56 -12.38 11.64
N THR A 133 11.57 -12.20 12.52
CA THR A 133 11.07 -10.89 12.96
C THR A 133 11.06 -10.74 14.49
N PRO A 134 12.21 -10.79 15.17
CA PRO A 134 12.27 -10.82 16.62
C PRO A 134 11.68 -9.59 17.32
N ASN A 135 11.73 -8.41 16.72
CA ASN A 135 11.17 -7.20 17.35
C ASN A 135 9.64 -7.15 17.26
N ILE A 136 9.08 -7.54 16.12
CA ILE A 136 7.63 -7.72 15.97
C ILE A 136 7.13 -8.85 16.89
N ASN A 137 7.86 -9.97 16.96
CA ASN A 137 7.47 -11.14 17.76
C ASN A 137 7.36 -10.81 19.26
N LYS A 138 8.25 -9.95 19.81
CA LYS A 138 8.19 -9.50 21.21
C LYS A 138 6.87 -8.80 21.57
N MET A 139 6.19 -8.21 20.59
CA MET A 139 4.95 -7.48 20.82
C MET A 139 3.71 -8.39 20.86
N LEU A 140 3.85 -9.67 20.46
CA LEU A 140 2.73 -10.60 20.34
C LEU A 140 2.05 -10.94 21.69
N ASP A 141 2.79 -10.87 22.80
CA ASP A 141 2.24 -11.09 24.14
C ASP A 141 1.26 -9.98 24.57
N HIS A 142 1.26 -8.85 23.87
CA HIS A 142 0.43 -7.67 24.10
C HIS A 142 -0.30 -7.23 22.84
N SER A 143 -0.82 -8.21 22.07
CA SER A 143 -1.45 -7.91 20.79
C SER A 143 -2.73 -8.67 20.50
N TYR A 144 -3.53 -8.10 19.60
CA TYR A 144 -4.50 -8.82 18.80
C TYR A 144 -3.91 -9.05 17.41
N ARG A 145 -3.59 -10.31 17.09
CA ARG A 145 -3.03 -10.73 15.81
C ARG A 145 -4.10 -11.43 14.97
N PHE A 146 -4.22 -11.03 13.71
CA PHE A 146 -5.01 -11.72 12.70
C PHE A 146 -4.04 -12.38 11.71
N ASN A 147 -4.13 -13.70 11.60
CA ASN A 147 -3.18 -14.52 10.82
C ASN A 147 -3.70 -14.88 9.41
N ARG A 148 -4.94 -14.49 9.08
CA ARG A 148 -5.63 -14.78 7.81
C ARG A 148 -6.19 -13.51 7.15
N VAL A 149 -5.36 -12.47 7.09
CA VAL A 149 -5.66 -11.26 6.32
C VAL A 149 -5.18 -11.47 4.89
N TYR A 150 -6.12 -11.61 3.95
CA TYR A 150 -5.81 -11.82 2.53
C TYR A 150 -5.61 -10.47 1.86
N GLU A 151 -4.55 -10.36 1.04
CA GLU A 151 -4.37 -9.16 0.22
C GLU A 151 -5.56 -8.96 -0.73
N GLN A 152 -6.01 -7.71 -0.86
CA GLN A 152 -7.13 -7.33 -1.73
C GLN A 152 -6.71 -6.33 -2.82
N VAL A 153 -5.40 -6.11 -2.97
CA VAL A 153 -4.82 -5.16 -3.93
C VAL A 153 -5.01 -5.62 -5.38
N LYS A 154 -5.01 -4.67 -6.31
CA LYS A 154 -5.16 -4.89 -7.76
C LYS A 154 -4.01 -4.22 -8.49
N GLY A 155 -4.33 -3.34 -9.45
CA GLY A 155 -3.33 -2.65 -10.28
C GLY A 155 -2.50 -1.61 -9.54
N GLY A 156 -2.97 -1.10 -8.41
CA GLY A 156 -2.26 -0.09 -7.60
C GLY A 156 -1.31 -0.67 -6.57
N ASN A 157 -1.31 -1.99 -6.34
CA ASN A 157 -0.48 -2.65 -5.31
C ASN A 157 -0.53 -1.90 -3.97
N SER A 158 0.57 -1.28 -3.52
CA SER A 158 0.65 -0.54 -2.26
C SER A 158 -0.40 0.58 -2.18
N SER A 159 -0.65 1.35 -3.24
CA SER A 159 -1.66 2.41 -3.22
C SER A 159 -3.09 1.90 -3.03
N ASP A 160 -3.37 0.68 -3.50
CA ASP A 160 -4.66 0.04 -3.25
C ASP A 160 -4.79 -0.39 -1.78
N CYS A 161 -3.69 -0.84 -1.16
CA CYS A 161 -3.64 -1.10 0.27
C CYS A 161 -3.87 0.20 1.07
N ASP A 162 -3.16 1.28 0.75
CA ASP A 162 -3.34 2.59 1.37
C ASP A 162 -4.81 3.02 1.32
N LEU A 163 -5.46 2.90 0.14
CA LEU A 163 -6.89 3.18 -0.03
C LEU A 163 -7.74 2.35 0.94
N MET A 164 -7.56 1.03 0.94
CA MET A 164 -8.39 0.11 1.74
C MET A 164 -8.23 0.35 3.24
N LEU A 165 -6.98 0.50 3.71
CA LEU A 165 -6.68 0.78 5.12
C LEU A 165 -7.30 2.08 5.60
N MET A 166 -7.35 3.09 4.73
CA MET A 166 -7.82 4.42 5.08
C MET A 166 -9.30 4.66 4.77
N THR A 167 -9.97 3.82 3.99
CA THR A 167 -11.35 4.11 3.56
C THR A 167 -12.31 2.93 3.71
N SER A 168 -11.81 1.73 4.00
CA SER A 168 -12.60 0.49 3.98
C SER A 168 -13.29 0.22 2.62
N MET A 169 -12.81 0.86 1.54
CA MET A 169 -13.28 0.66 0.18
C MET A 169 -12.35 -0.26 -0.59
N LEU A 170 -12.90 -1.20 -1.36
CA LEU A 170 -12.13 -2.01 -2.30
C LEU A 170 -11.54 -1.13 -3.41
N PRO A 171 -10.36 -1.51 -3.97
CA PRO A 171 -9.81 -0.84 -5.12
C PRO A 171 -10.65 -1.08 -6.37
N ILE A 172 -10.42 -0.25 -7.38
CA ILE A 172 -11.03 -0.39 -8.70
C ILE A 172 -10.36 -1.53 -9.48
N GLU A 173 -11.11 -2.16 -10.39
CA GLU A 173 -10.59 -3.32 -11.13
C GLU A 173 -9.46 -2.93 -12.11
N ASN A 174 -9.52 -1.72 -12.68
CA ASN A 174 -8.59 -1.26 -13.72
C ASN A 174 -7.88 0.04 -13.32
N GLY A 175 -6.55 -0.03 -13.22
CA GLY A 175 -5.67 1.06 -12.82
C GLY A 175 -5.69 1.41 -11.33
N PRO A 176 -4.80 2.31 -10.88
CA PRO A 176 -4.73 2.76 -9.49
C PRO A 176 -5.74 3.88 -9.19
N ALA A 177 -6.53 3.71 -8.13
CA ALA A 177 -7.55 4.68 -7.74
C ALA A 177 -6.96 6.06 -7.40
N PHE A 178 -5.77 6.10 -6.79
CA PHE A 178 -5.09 7.34 -6.43
C PHE A 178 -4.69 8.23 -7.61
N ILE A 179 -4.55 7.65 -8.81
CA ILE A 179 -4.29 8.41 -10.04
C ILE A 179 -5.60 8.76 -10.74
N LEU A 180 -6.53 7.81 -10.82
CA LEU A 180 -7.77 7.97 -11.59
C LEU A 180 -8.83 8.84 -10.88
N TYR A 181 -8.79 8.88 -9.55
CA TYR A 181 -9.78 9.54 -8.70
C TYR A 181 -9.11 10.47 -7.67
N GLU A 182 -8.00 11.11 -8.05
CA GLU A 182 -7.20 11.99 -7.17
C GLU A 182 -7.99 13.18 -6.57
N GLN A 183 -9.09 13.58 -7.20
CA GLN A 183 -9.95 14.71 -6.79
C GLN A 183 -11.20 14.28 -6.01
N SER A 184 -11.35 12.98 -5.74
CA SER A 184 -12.43 12.47 -4.92
C SER A 184 -12.30 12.93 -3.47
N SER A 185 -13.43 12.97 -2.77
CA SER A 185 -13.44 13.10 -1.32
C SER A 185 -13.75 11.75 -0.71
N PHE A 186 -12.98 11.33 0.29
CA PHE A 186 -13.19 10.07 0.99
C PHE A 186 -13.63 10.33 2.42
N HIS A 187 -14.59 9.53 2.91
CA HIS A 187 -14.86 9.44 4.34
C HIS A 187 -13.80 8.50 4.95
N SER A 188 -12.65 9.08 5.25
CA SER A 188 -11.41 8.36 5.52
C SER A 188 -11.18 8.16 7.02
N LEU A 189 -10.37 7.18 7.39
CA LEU A 189 -9.91 6.95 8.75
C LEU A 189 -9.26 8.21 9.34
N PRO A 190 -8.33 8.93 8.66
CA PRO A 190 -7.85 10.22 9.15
C PRO A 190 -8.95 11.25 9.39
N SER A 191 -9.91 11.40 8.48
CA SER A 191 -10.99 12.37 8.65
C SER A 191 -11.87 12.03 9.87
N ILE A 192 -12.26 10.76 10.02
CA ILE A 192 -13.05 10.29 11.17
C ILE A 192 -12.27 10.47 12.48
N LEU A 193 -10.97 10.13 12.49
CA LEU A 193 -10.14 10.28 13.68
C LEU A 193 -10.03 11.73 14.13
N ARG A 194 -9.98 12.70 13.21
CA ARG A 194 -10.03 14.13 13.56
C ARG A 194 -11.41 14.54 14.06
N GLU A 195 -12.46 14.23 13.29
CA GLU A 195 -13.81 14.76 13.51
C GLU A 195 -14.46 14.16 14.75
N GLU A 196 -14.33 12.85 14.94
CA GLU A 196 -15.00 12.10 16.01
C GLU A 196 -14.04 11.68 17.13
N GLY A 197 -12.77 11.44 16.80
CA GLY A 197 -11.75 11.01 17.75
C GLY A 197 -10.94 12.15 18.37
N ASN A 198 -10.98 13.35 17.78
CA ASN A 198 -10.12 14.48 18.12
C ASN A 198 -8.61 14.14 18.06
N TYR A 199 -8.20 13.36 17.06
CA TYR A 199 -6.78 13.03 16.82
C TYR A 199 -6.12 14.07 15.93
N TYR A 200 -4.82 14.27 16.12
CA TYR A 200 -3.95 14.86 15.11
C TYR A 200 -3.42 13.78 14.17
N THR A 201 -3.48 13.99 12.86
CA THR A 201 -3.17 12.94 11.88
C THR A 201 -1.93 13.27 11.05
N ALA A 202 -1.04 12.29 10.87
CA ALA A 202 0.18 12.43 10.09
C ALA A 202 0.42 11.23 9.16
N TYR A 203 0.97 11.51 7.97
CA TYR A 203 1.39 10.50 7.00
C TYR A 203 2.86 10.71 6.61
N PHE A 204 3.62 9.61 6.60
CA PHE A 204 5.06 9.59 6.38
C PHE A 204 5.42 8.52 5.35
N ASN A 205 6.07 8.93 4.27
CA ASN A 205 6.53 8.01 3.22
C ASN A 205 7.88 8.46 2.66
N GLY A 206 8.88 7.57 2.66
CA GLY A 206 10.26 7.86 2.21
C GLY A 206 10.49 7.83 0.70
N GLU A 207 9.46 7.52 -0.09
CA GLU A 207 9.56 7.39 -1.55
C GLU A 207 9.85 8.74 -2.22
N LYS A 208 10.77 8.73 -3.17
CA LYS A 208 11.24 9.95 -3.84
C LYS A 208 10.34 10.43 -4.99
N ASN A 209 9.61 9.53 -5.65
CA ASN A 209 9.11 9.75 -7.01
C ASN A 209 7.59 9.95 -7.12
N SER A 210 6.84 9.96 -6.01
CA SER A 210 5.38 10.11 -6.00
C SER A 210 4.70 9.24 -7.08
N MET A 211 5.14 7.98 -7.23
CA MET A 211 4.68 7.11 -8.34
C MET A 211 3.16 6.89 -8.31
N TRP A 212 2.57 6.95 -7.12
CA TRP A 212 1.14 6.75 -6.89
C TRP A 212 0.36 8.04 -6.61
N ASN A 213 0.93 9.22 -6.90
CA ASN A 213 0.26 10.52 -6.67
C ASN A 213 -0.11 10.77 -5.19
N TYR A 214 0.76 10.31 -4.28
CA TYR A 214 0.52 10.39 -2.83
C TYR A 214 0.30 11.82 -2.34
N GLU A 215 1.02 12.81 -2.87
CA GLU A 215 0.91 14.21 -2.41
C GLU A 215 -0.52 14.74 -2.56
N MET A 216 -1.08 14.65 -3.77
CA MET A 216 -2.44 15.12 -4.02
C MET A 216 -3.46 14.34 -3.17
N VAL A 217 -3.34 13.01 -3.14
CA VAL A 217 -4.33 12.15 -2.47
C VAL A 217 -4.28 12.33 -0.95
N MET A 218 -3.10 12.30 -0.34
CA MET A 218 -2.96 12.37 1.12
C MET A 218 -3.34 13.74 1.67
N GLU A 219 -3.01 14.83 0.95
CA GLU A 219 -3.35 16.19 1.38
C GLU A 219 -4.80 16.57 1.08
N SER A 220 -5.32 16.24 -0.11
CA SER A 220 -6.61 16.78 -0.57
C SER A 220 -7.77 15.80 -0.42
N ALA A 221 -7.56 14.54 -0.78
CA ALA A 221 -8.62 13.53 -0.83
C ALA A 221 -8.83 12.82 0.52
N ILE A 222 -7.72 12.43 1.18
CA ILE A 222 -7.71 11.75 2.47
C ILE A 222 -7.63 12.74 3.64
N GLN A 223 -6.91 13.86 3.46
CA GLN A 223 -6.86 15.03 4.36
C GLN A 223 -6.14 14.81 5.70
N PHE A 224 -4.89 14.35 5.66
CA PHE A 224 -4.01 14.37 6.83
C PHE A 224 -3.66 15.81 7.28
N ASP A 225 -3.47 16.03 8.59
CA ASP A 225 -3.02 17.34 9.12
C ASP A 225 -1.54 17.60 8.79
N THR A 226 -0.73 16.54 8.82
CA THR A 226 0.67 16.55 8.38
C THR A 226 0.88 15.49 7.30
N TYR A 227 1.51 15.89 6.21
CA TYR A 227 2.02 15.01 5.18
C TYR A 227 3.52 15.26 4.99
N SER A 228 4.34 14.22 4.94
CA SER A 228 5.77 14.38 4.69
C SER A 228 6.36 13.23 3.88
N MET A 229 6.84 13.60 2.70
CA MET A 229 7.84 12.84 1.92
C MET A 229 9.23 13.51 1.93
N ASP A 230 9.44 14.50 2.79
CA ASP A 230 10.69 15.25 2.84
C ASP A 230 11.77 14.46 3.60
N TYR A 231 12.53 13.64 2.88
CA TYR A 231 13.60 12.82 3.44
C TYR A 231 14.91 13.02 2.69
N SER A 232 16.00 13.04 3.44
CA SER A 232 17.34 12.89 2.88
C SER A 232 17.47 11.49 2.27
N GLN A 233 17.84 11.45 1.00
CA GLN A 233 18.05 10.22 0.23
C GLN A 233 19.50 9.76 0.37
N ASP A 234 19.92 9.45 1.60
CA ASP A 234 21.33 9.22 1.99
C ASP A 234 21.77 7.75 1.93
N VAL A 235 20.92 6.84 2.38
CA VAL A 235 21.15 5.39 2.35
C VAL A 235 20.07 4.76 1.48
N ILE A 236 20.45 4.36 0.27
CA ILE A 236 19.52 3.89 -0.77
C ILE A 236 19.77 2.41 -1.06
N TYR A 237 18.75 1.58 -0.85
CA TYR A 237 18.73 0.16 -1.18
C TYR A 237 17.59 -0.11 -2.16
N ASN A 238 17.86 -0.89 -3.20
CA ASN A 238 16.87 -1.20 -4.25
C ASN A 238 16.13 0.05 -4.84
N GLN A 239 16.82 1.20 -4.96
CA GLN A 239 16.27 2.49 -5.41
C GLN A 239 15.37 3.24 -4.41
N TYR A 240 15.17 2.70 -3.21
CA TYR A 240 14.37 3.30 -2.15
C TYR A 240 15.24 3.76 -0.98
N LEU A 241 14.78 4.76 -0.23
CA LEU A 241 15.36 5.10 1.06
C LEU A 241 15.26 3.89 1.99
N SER A 242 16.40 3.49 2.57
CA SER A 242 16.43 2.38 3.51
C SER A 242 15.55 2.66 4.74
N ASP A 243 14.90 1.64 5.28
CA ASP A 243 13.91 1.80 6.35
C ASP A 243 14.58 2.23 7.66
N GLU A 244 15.83 1.84 7.90
CA GLU A 244 16.64 2.36 9.01
C GLU A 244 16.82 3.88 8.91
N SER A 245 17.26 4.40 7.75
CA SER A 245 17.40 5.86 7.56
C SER A 245 16.03 6.57 7.61
N MET A 246 15.02 5.99 6.97
CA MET A 246 13.66 6.53 6.95
C MET A 246 13.09 6.67 8.37
N LEU A 247 13.15 5.61 9.18
CA LEU A 247 12.62 5.61 10.54
C LEU A 247 13.44 6.51 11.48
N ASN A 248 14.77 6.54 11.33
CA ASN A 248 15.64 7.46 12.07
C ASN A 248 15.29 8.93 11.79
N GLN A 249 14.98 9.26 10.54
CA GLN A 249 14.50 10.59 10.15
C GLN A 249 13.04 10.85 10.55
N THR A 250 12.21 9.80 10.67
CA THR A 250 10.79 9.90 11.05
C THR A 250 10.60 10.10 12.54
N LEU A 251 11.44 9.51 13.40
CA LEU A 251 11.36 9.67 14.85
C LEU A 251 11.27 11.14 15.32
N PRO A 252 12.15 12.07 14.89
CA PRO A 252 12.00 13.47 15.26
C PRO A 252 10.75 14.14 14.67
N LYS A 253 10.25 13.67 13.51
CA LYS A 253 8.98 14.15 12.93
C LYS A 253 7.78 13.70 13.77
N VAL A 254 7.79 12.49 14.31
CA VAL A 254 6.75 12.02 15.25
C VAL A 254 6.79 12.85 16.54
N VAL A 255 7.98 13.19 17.05
CA VAL A 255 8.10 14.11 18.20
C VAL A 255 7.51 15.49 17.88
N GLN A 256 7.64 15.97 16.65
CA GLN A 256 6.98 17.21 16.22
C GLN A 256 5.45 17.04 16.17
N VAL A 257 4.94 15.93 15.63
CA VAL A 257 3.50 15.60 15.64
C VAL A 257 2.93 15.60 17.06
N VAL A 258 3.67 15.07 18.04
CA VAL A 258 3.26 15.12 19.46
C VAL A 258 3.14 16.56 19.96
N GLN A 259 4.02 17.48 19.55
CA GLN A 259 3.94 18.88 19.92
C GLN A 259 2.74 19.58 19.27
N ASP A 260 2.47 19.26 18.00
CA ASP A 260 1.38 19.85 17.23
C ASP A 260 0.01 19.35 17.69
N ALA A 261 -0.07 18.09 18.12
CA ALA A 261 -1.26 17.49 18.72
C ALA A 261 -1.60 18.09 20.11
N GLY A 262 -0.59 18.54 20.86
CA GLY A 262 -0.79 19.11 22.19
C GLY A 262 -1.31 18.08 23.21
N GLU A 263 -2.52 18.28 23.73
CA GLU A 263 -3.17 17.33 24.64
C GLU A 263 -3.97 16.24 23.90
N ASN A 264 -4.15 16.39 22.59
CA ASN A 264 -4.88 15.44 21.77
C ASN A 264 -4.02 14.20 21.45
N PRO A 265 -4.64 13.02 21.28
CA PRO A 265 -3.91 11.87 20.76
C PRO A 265 -3.50 12.10 19.29
N PHE A 266 -2.51 11.35 18.80
CA PHE A 266 -2.11 11.40 17.40
C PHE A 266 -2.23 10.05 16.69
N TYR A 267 -2.39 10.09 15.36
CA TYR A 267 -2.31 8.96 14.44
C TYR A 267 -1.22 9.25 13.42
N ALA A 268 -0.16 8.46 13.40
CA ALA A 268 0.90 8.56 12.41
C ALA A 268 0.98 7.28 11.57
N HIS A 269 0.72 7.41 10.28
CA HIS A 269 0.84 6.34 9.30
C HIS A 269 2.21 6.42 8.61
N ILE A 270 2.98 5.33 8.67
CA ILE A 270 4.37 5.26 8.23
C ILE A 270 4.49 4.10 7.24
N VAL A 271 4.95 4.39 6.03
CA VAL A 271 5.15 3.40 4.96
C VAL A 271 6.63 3.06 4.82
N LEU A 272 6.95 1.76 4.94
CA LEU A 272 8.29 1.19 4.83
C LEU A 272 8.45 0.45 3.49
N CYS A 273 9.67 0.38 2.93
CA CYS A 273 9.89 -0.04 1.54
C CYS A 273 11.12 -0.96 1.31
N SER A 274 11.96 -1.23 2.31
CA SER A 274 13.24 -1.96 2.09
C SER A 274 13.06 -3.44 1.71
N SER A 275 11.87 -3.99 1.93
CA SER A 275 11.46 -5.32 1.49
C SER A 275 10.79 -5.34 0.11
N HIS A 276 10.91 -4.27 -0.70
CA HIS A 276 10.37 -4.25 -2.06
C HIS A 276 11.10 -5.26 -2.98
N MET A 277 10.38 -5.86 -3.92
CA MET A 277 10.98 -6.73 -4.95
C MET A 277 12.04 -5.97 -5.80
N PRO A 278 13.14 -6.59 -6.26
CA PRO A 278 13.46 -8.00 -6.23
C PRO A 278 14.23 -8.45 -4.96
N PHE A 279 14.01 -7.79 -3.81
CA PHE A 279 14.60 -8.12 -2.50
C PHE A 279 16.13 -8.01 -2.53
N GLN A 280 16.63 -6.78 -2.61
CA GLN A 280 18.05 -6.50 -2.73
C GLN A 280 18.53 -5.61 -1.58
N LEU A 281 19.30 -6.24 -0.69
CA LEU A 281 20.09 -5.56 0.33
C LEU A 281 21.58 -5.84 0.12
N PRO A 282 22.47 -4.89 0.47
CA PRO A 282 23.89 -5.15 0.50
C PRO A 282 24.22 -6.18 1.59
N GLN A 283 25.27 -6.97 1.37
CA GLN A 283 25.54 -8.17 2.18
C GLN A 283 25.90 -7.83 3.64
N GLU A 284 26.46 -6.65 3.87
CA GLU A 284 26.76 -6.11 5.20
C GLU A 284 25.51 -5.90 6.08
N GLU A 285 24.33 -5.80 5.48
CA GLU A 285 23.05 -5.63 6.18
C GLU A 285 22.32 -6.96 6.43
N TRP A 286 22.92 -8.09 6.03
CA TRP A 286 22.32 -9.41 6.26
C TRP A 286 22.44 -9.79 7.73
N LEU A 287 21.32 -10.21 8.31
CA LEU A 287 21.19 -10.49 9.75
C LEU A 287 21.00 -11.98 10.04
N LEU A 288 20.53 -12.76 9.05
CA LEU A 288 20.20 -14.16 9.24
C LEU A 288 21.37 -15.08 8.88
N ASP A 289 21.59 -16.12 9.68
CA ASP A 289 22.45 -17.25 9.31
C ASP A 289 21.65 -18.24 8.46
N LEU A 290 21.43 -17.85 7.20
CA LEU A 290 20.68 -18.66 6.26
C LEU A 290 21.38 -20.00 5.98
N PRO A 291 20.63 -21.11 5.91
CA PRO A 291 21.12 -22.36 5.36
C PRO A 291 21.59 -22.23 3.90
N SER A 292 22.53 -23.09 3.48
CA SER A 292 23.24 -22.95 2.18
C SER A 292 22.34 -23.06 0.94
N ASP A 293 21.22 -23.75 1.07
CA ASP A 293 20.15 -23.90 0.07
C ASP A 293 19.34 -22.60 -0.16
N LEU A 294 19.27 -21.73 0.85
CA LEU A 294 18.58 -20.43 0.80
C LEU A 294 19.51 -19.26 0.41
N LYS A 295 20.82 -19.36 0.66
CA LYS A 295 21.78 -18.29 0.32
C LYS A 295 21.76 -17.96 -1.18
N GLY A 296 21.59 -16.68 -1.50
CA GLY A 296 21.55 -16.18 -2.89
C GLY A 296 20.29 -16.58 -3.67
N THR A 297 19.24 -17.03 -2.98
CA THR A 297 17.93 -17.31 -3.57
C THR A 297 16.96 -16.16 -3.27
N TYR A 298 15.89 -16.02 -4.08
CA TYR A 298 14.87 -14.99 -3.83
C TYR A 298 14.20 -15.12 -2.46
N MET A 299 13.98 -16.35 -1.99
CA MET A 299 13.46 -16.59 -0.64
C MET A 299 14.46 -16.17 0.44
N GLY A 300 15.73 -16.58 0.31
CA GLY A 300 16.76 -16.15 1.27
C GLY A 300 16.90 -14.64 1.32
N ASN A 301 17.00 -13.98 0.16
CA ASN A 301 17.08 -12.53 0.10
C ASN A 301 15.84 -11.83 0.66
N TYR A 302 14.64 -12.38 0.43
CA TYR A 302 13.40 -11.88 1.02
C TYR A 302 13.44 -11.95 2.55
N LEU A 303 13.91 -13.07 3.11
CA LEU A 303 14.05 -13.22 4.57
C LEU A 303 15.05 -12.21 5.15
N GLU A 304 16.18 -11.96 4.48
CA GLU A 304 17.14 -10.91 4.91
C GLU A 304 16.51 -9.52 4.87
N CYS A 305 15.75 -9.20 3.81
CA CYS A 305 14.99 -7.95 3.72
C CYS A 305 14.01 -7.80 4.89
N VAL A 306 13.21 -8.81 5.18
CA VAL A 306 12.23 -8.75 6.29
C VAL A 306 12.94 -8.63 7.64
N ALA A 307 14.04 -9.36 7.86
CA ALA A 307 14.82 -9.24 9.08
C ALA A 307 15.46 -7.85 9.26
N TYR A 308 15.95 -7.25 8.18
CA TYR A 308 16.45 -5.87 8.19
C TYR A 308 15.34 -4.86 8.54
N VAL A 309 14.15 -5.02 7.97
CA VAL A 309 13.01 -4.14 8.30
C VAL A 309 12.58 -4.31 9.74
N ASP A 310 12.50 -5.54 10.26
CA ASP A 310 12.22 -5.80 11.67
C ASP A 310 13.28 -5.18 12.60
N HIS A 311 14.56 -5.20 12.19
CA HIS A 311 15.63 -4.54 12.92
C HIS A 311 15.41 -3.01 13.00
N ALA A 312 15.14 -2.38 11.86
CA ALA A 312 14.85 -0.94 11.80
C ALA A 312 13.60 -0.55 12.62
N ILE A 313 12.55 -1.39 12.59
CA ILE A 313 11.38 -1.23 13.46
C ILE A 313 11.78 -1.30 14.93
N GLY A 314 12.63 -2.25 15.32
CA GLY A 314 13.15 -2.37 16.68
C GLY A 314 13.84 -1.10 17.16
N GLU A 315 14.75 -0.53 16.36
CA GLU A 315 15.44 0.72 16.70
C GLU A 315 14.47 1.91 16.82
N PHE A 316 13.48 1.98 15.94
CA PHE A 316 12.44 3.01 15.99
C PHE A 316 11.59 2.91 17.27
N LEU A 317 11.15 1.71 17.64
CA LEU A 317 10.39 1.46 18.86
C LEU A 317 11.22 1.81 20.11
N ASP A 318 12.50 1.43 20.14
CA ASP A 318 13.43 1.82 21.21
C ASP A 318 13.55 3.36 21.31
N GLY A 319 13.60 4.06 20.17
CA GLY A 319 13.59 5.52 20.10
C GLY A 319 12.29 6.13 20.66
N LEU A 320 11.13 5.57 20.30
CA LEU A 320 9.83 6.00 20.84
C LEU A 320 9.72 5.74 22.35
N GLU A 321 10.26 4.63 22.84
CA GLU A 321 10.28 4.32 24.28
C GLU A 321 11.19 5.29 25.04
N GLN A 322 12.37 5.61 24.51
CA GLN A 322 13.26 6.63 25.07
C GLN A 322 12.62 8.03 25.09
N ALA A 323 11.80 8.34 24.09
CA ALA A 323 11.00 9.56 24.05
C ALA A 323 9.78 9.53 25.01
N GLY A 324 9.52 8.39 25.66
CA GLY A 324 8.41 8.20 26.60
C GLY A 324 7.04 8.01 25.95
N LEU A 325 6.98 7.75 24.64
CA LEU A 325 5.74 7.69 23.87
C LEU A 325 5.04 6.33 23.96
N MET A 326 5.81 5.24 24.13
CA MET A 326 5.27 3.87 24.06
C MET A 326 4.25 3.52 25.16
N LYS A 327 4.21 4.27 26.27
CA LYS A 327 3.30 3.98 27.40
C LYS A 327 1.81 4.15 27.08
N ASN A 328 1.48 5.02 26.12
CA ASN A 328 0.12 5.31 25.70
C ASN A 328 0.02 5.28 24.17
N THR A 329 0.70 4.34 23.53
CA THR A 329 0.72 4.21 22.07
C THR A 329 0.39 2.78 21.70
N MET A 330 -0.62 2.63 20.85
CA MET A 330 -0.87 1.41 20.10
C MET A 330 -0.02 1.44 18.84
N VAL A 331 0.70 0.36 18.60
CA VAL A 331 1.44 0.14 17.35
C VAL A 331 0.65 -0.87 16.53
N ILE A 332 0.35 -0.52 15.28
CA ILE A 332 -0.33 -1.38 14.33
C ILE A 332 0.67 -1.74 13.25
N ILE A 333 0.79 -3.03 12.92
CA ILE A 333 1.70 -3.52 11.89
C ILE A 333 0.90 -4.33 10.89
N THR A 334 1.04 -4.01 9.61
CA THR A 334 0.46 -4.79 8.52
C THR A 334 1.39 -4.87 7.31
N GLY A 335 1.30 -5.97 6.57
CA GLY A 335 1.80 -6.01 5.20
C GLY A 335 0.81 -5.35 4.24
N ASP A 336 1.31 -4.73 3.18
CA ASP A 336 0.46 -4.14 2.14
C ASP A 336 -0.01 -5.18 1.10
N HIS A 337 0.89 -6.06 0.69
CA HIS A 337 0.62 -7.13 -0.27
C HIS A 337 1.56 -8.32 -0.10
N GLY A 338 1.32 -9.39 -0.87
CA GLY A 338 2.22 -10.53 -0.92
C GLY A 338 3.60 -10.13 -1.46
N GLY A 339 4.65 -10.76 -0.95
CA GLY A 339 6.03 -10.54 -1.37
C GLY A 339 6.53 -11.67 -2.25
N VAL A 340 7.38 -12.53 -1.70
CA VAL A 340 8.04 -13.60 -2.44
C VAL A 340 7.06 -14.60 -3.07
N HIS A 341 5.92 -14.88 -2.43
CA HIS A 341 4.90 -15.79 -2.99
C HIS A 341 4.11 -15.15 -4.14
N LYS A 342 4.01 -13.81 -4.16
CA LYS A 342 3.38 -13.05 -5.24
C LYS A 342 4.27 -12.94 -6.46
N TYR A 343 5.54 -12.58 -6.27
CA TYR A 343 6.43 -12.29 -7.38
C TYR A 343 7.26 -13.48 -7.86
N TYR A 344 7.45 -14.51 -7.02
CA TYR A 344 8.28 -15.68 -7.34
C TYR A 344 7.62 -17.05 -6.99
N PRO A 345 6.32 -17.27 -7.24
CA PRO A 345 5.58 -18.46 -6.75
C PRO A 345 6.24 -19.80 -7.12
N GLN A 346 6.70 -19.94 -8.38
CA GLN A 346 7.33 -21.18 -8.87
C GLN A 346 8.70 -21.46 -8.23
N ARG A 347 9.36 -20.43 -7.67
CA ARG A 347 10.69 -20.53 -7.05
C ARG A 347 10.61 -20.73 -5.55
N VAL A 348 9.46 -20.47 -4.93
CA VAL A 348 9.20 -20.66 -3.51
C VAL A 348 8.77 -22.10 -3.21
N ASP A 349 7.93 -22.70 -4.06
CA ASP A 349 7.37 -24.05 -3.85
C ASP A 349 8.44 -25.15 -3.66
N LYS A 350 9.65 -24.96 -4.20
CA LYS A 350 10.77 -25.91 -4.02
C LYS A 350 11.26 -26.03 -2.57
N PHE A 351 11.06 -25.00 -1.74
CA PHE A 351 11.50 -24.96 -0.34
C PHE A 351 10.47 -25.55 0.63
N SER A 352 9.24 -25.77 0.17
CA SER A 352 8.12 -26.28 0.98
C SER A 352 8.40 -27.63 1.67
N ARG A 353 9.32 -28.44 1.14
CA ARG A 353 9.69 -29.73 1.73
C ARG A 353 10.59 -29.60 2.95
N GLU A 354 11.51 -28.65 2.90
CA GLU A 354 12.51 -28.41 3.94
C GLU A 354 11.98 -27.41 4.98
N TYR A 355 11.16 -26.45 4.52
CA TYR A 355 10.53 -25.41 5.32
C TYR A 355 9.01 -25.40 5.01
N PRO A 356 8.21 -26.26 5.66
CA PRO A 356 6.78 -26.38 5.36
C PRO A 356 5.98 -25.08 5.48
N TRP A 357 6.38 -24.20 6.40
CA TRP A 357 5.79 -22.88 6.59
C TRP A 357 6.04 -21.90 5.42
N MET A 358 7.03 -22.17 4.56
CA MET A 358 7.25 -21.44 3.30
C MET A 358 6.41 -21.95 2.14
N GLY A 359 5.64 -23.04 2.32
CA GLY A 359 4.93 -23.73 1.23
C GLY A 359 3.44 -23.86 1.46
N THR A 360 2.87 -23.09 2.38
CA THR A 360 1.50 -23.33 2.86
C THR A 360 0.44 -22.96 1.84
N SER A 361 -0.72 -23.61 1.91
CA SER A 361 -1.91 -23.32 1.09
C SER A 361 -2.55 -21.94 1.34
N GLU A 362 -2.07 -21.21 2.35
CA GLU A 362 -2.49 -19.84 2.67
C GLU A 362 -1.43 -18.84 2.18
N THR A 363 -0.89 -19.08 0.98
CA THR A 363 -0.15 -18.07 0.22
C THR A 363 -0.99 -16.79 0.12
N TYR A 364 -0.35 -15.62 0.12
CA TYR A 364 -0.98 -14.29 -0.01
C TYR A 364 -1.66 -13.71 1.25
N THR A 365 -1.35 -14.24 2.44
CA THR A 365 -1.75 -13.59 3.69
C THR A 365 -0.68 -12.63 4.21
N VAL A 366 -1.09 -11.45 4.63
CA VAL A 366 -0.27 -10.46 5.34
C VAL A 366 -0.58 -10.51 6.84
N PRO A 367 0.35 -10.17 7.74
CA PRO A 367 0.01 -10.05 9.15
C PRO A 367 -0.83 -8.79 9.37
N LEU A 368 -1.72 -8.81 10.36
CA LEU A 368 -2.30 -7.60 10.94
C LEU A 368 -2.22 -7.74 12.46
N ILE A 369 -1.49 -6.83 13.09
CA ILE A 369 -1.15 -6.92 14.50
C ILE A 369 -1.45 -5.58 15.16
N PHE A 370 -2.42 -5.56 16.09
CA PHE A 370 -2.69 -4.42 16.96
C PHE A 370 -1.97 -4.68 18.28
N CYS A 371 -0.90 -3.94 18.56
CA CYS A 371 -0.08 -4.09 19.76
C CYS A 371 -0.31 -2.91 20.71
N SER A 372 -0.69 -3.18 21.95
CA SER A 372 -0.85 -2.13 22.95
C SER A 372 -0.62 -2.68 24.36
N PRO A 373 -0.04 -1.90 25.29
CA PRO A 373 0.15 -2.32 26.68
C PRO A 373 -1.15 -2.76 27.40
N GLU A 374 -2.32 -2.38 26.88
CA GLU A 374 -3.65 -2.70 27.43
C GLU A 374 -4.26 -3.98 26.83
N LEU A 375 -3.59 -4.59 25.85
CA LEU A 375 -4.04 -5.83 25.22
C LEU A 375 -3.34 -7.03 25.85
N GLU A 376 -4.08 -8.12 25.93
CA GLU A 376 -3.53 -9.45 26.19
C GLU A 376 -3.32 -10.17 24.86
N GLY A 377 -2.17 -10.81 24.70
CA GLY A 377 -1.80 -11.57 23.52
C GLY A 377 -2.88 -12.57 23.10
N ARG A 378 -3.44 -12.34 21.91
CA ARG A 378 -4.47 -13.18 21.33
C ARG A 378 -4.34 -13.24 19.81
N GLU A 379 -4.34 -14.46 19.30
CA GLU A 379 -4.42 -14.73 17.88
C GLU A 379 -5.88 -15.03 17.48
N TYR A 380 -6.33 -14.42 16.39
CA TYR A 380 -7.64 -14.61 15.78
C TYR A 380 -7.49 -15.34 14.47
N ASP A 381 -8.07 -16.55 14.43
CA ASP A 381 -8.19 -17.35 13.22
C ASP A 381 -9.46 -16.95 12.44
N LEU A 382 -9.44 -15.73 11.87
CA LEU A 382 -10.55 -15.14 11.14
C LEU A 382 -10.12 -14.76 9.73
N TYR A 383 -10.94 -15.11 8.74
CA TYR A 383 -10.78 -14.63 7.37
C TYR A 383 -11.11 -13.14 7.32
N SER A 384 -10.14 -12.34 6.92
CA SER A 384 -10.26 -10.88 6.88
C SER A 384 -9.49 -10.32 5.67
N GLY A 385 -9.66 -9.03 5.42
CA GLY A 385 -8.91 -8.28 4.41
C GLY A 385 -8.53 -6.89 4.90
N HIS A 386 -7.77 -6.15 4.10
CA HIS A 386 -7.35 -4.77 4.40
C HIS A 386 -8.54 -3.84 4.68
N VAL A 387 -9.68 -4.06 4.03
CA VAL A 387 -10.91 -3.29 4.25
C VAL A 387 -11.46 -3.39 5.67
N ASP A 388 -11.08 -4.44 6.43
CA ASP A 388 -11.54 -4.66 7.79
C ASP A 388 -10.71 -3.89 8.84
N VAL A 389 -9.58 -3.28 8.45
CA VAL A 389 -8.67 -2.60 9.38
C VAL A 389 -9.28 -1.33 9.96
N MET A 390 -9.79 -0.43 9.11
CA MET A 390 -10.43 0.81 9.53
C MET A 390 -11.57 0.60 10.54
N PRO A 391 -12.59 -0.24 10.27
CA PRO A 391 -13.66 -0.47 11.24
C PRO A 391 -13.15 -1.15 12.53
N SER A 392 -12.18 -2.06 12.43
CA SER A 392 -11.59 -2.71 13.61
C SER A 392 -10.85 -1.72 14.52
N LEU A 393 -10.08 -0.81 13.91
CA LEU A 393 -9.37 0.25 14.63
C LEU A 393 -10.36 1.20 15.31
N LEU A 394 -11.36 1.71 14.57
CA LEU A 394 -12.37 2.59 15.14
C LEU A 394 -13.12 1.93 16.31
N HIS A 395 -13.44 0.64 16.18
CA HIS A 395 -14.06 -0.15 17.24
C HIS A 395 -13.18 -0.22 18.50
N LEU A 396 -11.88 -0.50 18.37
CA LEU A 396 -10.93 -0.52 19.49
C LEU A 396 -10.78 0.84 20.16
N LEU A 397 -10.85 1.93 19.39
CA LEU A 397 -10.82 3.31 19.90
C LEU A 397 -12.14 3.76 20.53
N GLY A 398 -13.22 2.99 20.32
CA GLY A 398 -14.55 3.33 20.82
C GLY A 398 -15.21 4.45 20.03
N ILE A 399 -14.89 4.55 18.72
CA ILE A 399 -15.46 5.49 17.76
C ILE A 399 -16.45 4.72 16.88
N SER A 400 -17.67 5.22 16.76
CA SER A 400 -18.66 4.63 15.86
C SER A 400 -18.40 5.12 14.43
N PRO A 401 -18.39 4.23 13.43
CA PRO A 401 -18.18 4.61 12.03
C PRO A 401 -19.45 5.16 11.36
N GLU A 402 -20.45 5.63 12.12
CA GLU A 402 -21.75 6.10 11.59
C GLU A 402 -21.69 7.46 10.90
#